data_AF-A0A2S7PGY7-F1
#
_entry.id   AF-A0A2S7PGY7-F1
#
_cell.length_a   1.000
_cell.length_b   1.000
_cell.length_c   1.000
_cell.angle_alpha   90.00
_cell.angle_beta   90.00
_cell.angle_gamma   90.00
#
_symmetry.space_group_name_H-M   'P 1'
#
loop_
_entity.id
_entity.type
_entity.pdbx_description
1 polymer ?
#
loop_
_entity_poly.entity_id
_entity_poly.type
_entity_poly.pdbx_seq_one_letter_code
_entity_poly.pdbx_strand_id
1 'polypeptide(L)'
;MHESKLGPTPQSKQICSHLLETPQPAVPQDSLLRDHLFDRTCQNLQGKNKTRLLRDISLLLVPSAENLASYGAGYLEILIESTGERWENSVPVTGRYPQPDFRGWF
;
A
#
# COMPACT_ATOMS: atom_id res chain seq x y z
N MET A 1 10.06 -14.37 -11.03
CA MET A 1 10.24 -12.96 -11.47
C MET A 1 11.19 -12.93 -12.65
N HIS A 2 10.72 -12.56 -13.84
CA HIS A 2 11.62 -12.15 -14.92
C HIS A 2 11.96 -10.67 -14.71
N GLU A 3 13.24 -10.35 -14.66
CA GLU A 3 13.65 -8.95 -14.69
C GLU A 3 13.25 -8.34 -16.04
N SER A 4 12.46 -7.28 -15.98
CA SER A 4 12.20 -6.47 -17.16
C SER A 4 13.52 -5.88 -17.65
N LYS A 5 13.88 -6.16 -18.91
CA LYS A 5 15.05 -5.54 -19.56
C LYS A 5 14.91 -4.02 -19.62
N LEU A 6 13.67 -3.53 -19.64
CA LEU A 6 13.33 -2.12 -19.51
C LEU A 6 13.30 -1.79 -18.02
N GLY A 7 14.39 -1.21 -17.52
CA GLY A 7 14.44 -0.65 -16.17
C GLY A 7 13.48 0.54 -15.99
N PRO A 8 13.46 1.14 -14.78
CA PRO A 8 12.60 2.28 -14.51
C PRO A 8 12.89 3.46 -15.46
N THR A 9 11.83 4.09 -15.94
CA THR A 9 11.94 5.24 -16.86
C THR A 9 12.69 6.40 -16.19
N PRO A 10 13.40 7.24 -16.95
CA PRO A 10 14.05 8.44 -16.39
C PRO A 10 13.10 9.31 -15.56
N GLN A 11 11.85 9.45 -16.01
CA GLN A 11 10.80 10.19 -15.31
C GLN A 11 10.48 9.57 -13.94
N SER A 12 10.33 8.25 -13.87
CA SER A 12 10.08 7.57 -12.58
C SER A 12 11.24 7.75 -11.61
N LYS A 13 12.49 7.66 -12.10
CA LYS A 13 13.69 7.91 -11.29
C LYS A 13 13.72 9.34 -10.77
N GLN A 14 13.43 10.32 -11.63
CA GLN A 14 13.39 11.73 -11.26
C GLN A 14 12.31 12.01 -10.21
N ILE A 15 11.12 11.42 -10.34
CA ILE A 15 10.05 11.53 -9.34
C ILE A 15 10.52 10.94 -8.01
N CYS A 16 11.11 9.75 -8.00
CA CYS A 16 11.61 9.13 -6.77
C CYS A 16 12.73 9.97 -6.12
N SER A 17 13.69 10.47 -6.90
CA SER A 17 14.74 11.37 -6.39
C SER A 17 14.14 12.63 -5.78
N HIS A 18 13.20 13.27 -6.47
CA HIS A 18 12.52 14.45 -5.95
C HIS A 18 11.77 14.16 -4.64
N LEU A 19 11.04 13.04 -4.55
CA LEU A 19 10.35 12.64 -3.32
C LEU A 19 11.31 12.37 -2.16
N LEU A 20 12.50 11.83 -2.44
CA LEU A 20 13.53 11.57 -1.41
C LEU A 20 14.23 12.84 -0.93
N GLU A 21 14.49 13.78 -1.84
CA GLU A 21 15.20 15.04 -1.55
C GLU A 21 14.27 16.11 -0.97
N THR A 22 12.97 16.07 -1.31
CA THR A 22 11.99 17.02 -0.79
C THR A 22 11.70 16.71 0.68
N PRO A 23 11.82 17.70 1.59
CA PRO A 23 11.38 17.54 2.97
C PRO A 23 9.91 17.11 3.00
N GLN A 24 9.67 15.90 3.49
CA GLN A 24 8.32 15.38 3.60
C GLN A 24 7.58 16.10 4.74
N PRO A 25 6.25 16.26 4.65
CA PRO A 25 5.45 16.80 5.74
C PRO A 25 5.71 16.05 7.04
N ALA A 26 5.60 16.75 8.18
CA ALA A 26 5.75 16.12 9.48
C ALA A 26 4.82 14.91 9.59
N VAL A 27 5.35 13.81 10.15
CA VAL A 27 4.57 12.60 10.40
C VAL A 27 3.32 12.99 11.20
N PRO A 28 2.12 12.52 10.79
CA PRO A 28 0.88 12.87 11.47
C PRO A 28 0.99 12.64 12.98
N GLN A 29 0.45 13.56 13.78
CA GLN A 29 0.60 13.51 15.24
C GLN A 29 0.00 12.24 15.86
N ASP A 30 -0.95 11.58 15.21
CA ASP A 30 -1.56 10.36 15.73
C ASP A 30 -0.96 9.08 15.12
N SER A 31 0.11 9.19 14.33
CA SER A 31 0.74 8.04 13.67
C SER A 31 1.65 7.24 14.61
N LEU A 32 1.67 5.92 14.38
CA LEU A 32 2.62 4.98 15.02
C LEU A 32 4.03 5.03 14.40
N LEU A 33 4.21 5.79 13.31
CA LEU A 33 5.48 5.92 12.59
C LEU A 33 6.33 7.11 13.05
N ARG A 34 5.94 7.78 14.14
CA ARG A 34 6.75 8.85 14.73
C ARG A 34 8.06 8.29 15.29
N ASP A 35 9.14 9.04 15.18
CA ASP A 35 10.50 8.59 15.54
C ASP A 35 10.58 7.93 16.93
N HIS A 36 9.97 8.55 17.94
CA HIS A 36 9.98 8.03 19.32
C HIS A 36 9.11 6.78 19.55
N LEU A 37 8.21 6.44 18.62
CA LEU A 37 7.35 5.25 18.68
C LEU A 37 7.80 4.17 17.69
N PHE A 38 8.56 4.53 16.67
CA PHE A 38 8.87 3.68 15.53
C PHE A 38 9.47 2.33 15.96
N ASP A 39 10.52 2.34 16.77
CA ASP A 39 11.17 1.12 17.23
C ASP A 39 10.21 0.21 18.01
N ARG A 40 9.35 0.81 18.84
CA ARG A 40 8.32 0.08 19.60
C ARG A 40 7.25 -0.52 18.68
N THR A 41 6.82 0.24 17.68
CA THR A 41 5.89 -0.23 16.64
C THR A 41 6.49 -1.44 15.90
N CYS A 42 7.76 -1.36 15.50
CA CYS A 42 8.48 -2.47 14.86
C CYS A 42 8.56 -3.71 15.75
N GLN A 43 8.91 -3.55 17.03
CA GLN A 43 8.95 -4.65 18.00
C GLN A 43 7.57 -5.31 18.19
N ASN A 44 6.50 -4.51 18.27
CA ASN A 44 5.13 -5.03 18.40
C ASN A 44 4.67 -5.83 17.18
N LEU A 45 5.19 -5.50 16.00
CA LEU A 45 4.90 -6.18 14.74
C LEU A 45 5.81 -7.39 14.47
N GLN A 46 6.92 -7.51 15.20
CA GLN A 46 7.86 -8.61 15.02
C GLN A 46 7.16 -9.96 15.27
N GLY A 47 7.27 -10.87 14.30
CA GLY A 47 6.66 -12.20 14.35
C GLY A 47 5.14 -12.23 14.23
N LYS A 48 4.48 -11.11 13.90
CA LYS A 48 3.04 -11.08 13.65
C LYS A 48 2.71 -11.54 12.24
N ASN A 49 1.48 -12.04 12.07
CA ASN A 49 1.01 -12.52 10.77
C ASN A 49 0.68 -11.36 9.81
N LYS A 50 0.51 -11.71 8.53
CA LYS A 50 0.18 -10.75 7.46
C LYS A 50 -1.06 -9.91 7.78
N THR A 51 -2.09 -10.52 8.36
CA THR A 51 -3.34 -9.83 8.74
C THR A 51 -3.10 -8.71 9.74
N ARG A 52 -2.25 -8.95 10.74
CA ARG A 52 -1.91 -7.95 11.76
C ARG A 52 -1.11 -6.79 11.15
N LEU A 53 -0.17 -7.11 10.26
CA LEU A 53 0.63 -6.11 9.57
C LEU A 53 -0.24 -5.24 8.65
N LEU A 54 -1.13 -5.85 7.86
CA LEU A 54 -2.06 -5.12 7.00
C LEU A 54 -2.95 -4.18 7.81
N ARG A 55 -3.55 -4.68 8.89
CA ARG A 55 -4.47 -3.87 9.70
C ARG A 55 -3.77 -2.70 10.40
N ASP A 56 -2.61 -2.94 11.01
CA ASP A 56 -1.97 -1.94 11.88
C ASP A 56 -1.08 -0.96 11.10
N ILE A 57 -0.59 -1.31 9.90
CA ILE A 57 0.35 -0.48 9.13
C ILE A 57 -0.22 -0.03 7.79
N SER A 58 -0.98 -0.85 7.06
CA SER A 58 -1.38 -0.47 5.69
C SER A 58 -2.18 0.82 5.67
N LEU A 59 -3.10 1.01 6.62
CA LEU A 59 -3.90 2.24 6.71
C LEU A 59 -3.10 3.47 7.17
N LEU A 60 -1.94 3.28 7.79
CA LEU A 60 -1.01 4.38 8.12
C LEU A 60 -0.22 4.85 6.89
N LEU A 61 0.01 3.96 5.92
CA LEU A 61 0.77 4.25 4.70
C LEU A 61 -0.14 4.67 3.55
N VAL A 62 -1.25 3.95 3.39
CA VAL A 62 -2.26 4.16 2.35
C VAL A 62 -3.60 4.32 3.07
N PRO A 63 -4.04 5.58 3.29
CA PRO A 63 -5.33 5.83 3.91
C PRO A 63 -6.45 5.20 3.08
N SER A 64 -7.51 4.74 3.77
CA SER A 64 -8.64 4.13 3.09
C SER A 64 -9.34 5.13 2.16
N ALA A 65 -9.38 4.82 0.87
CA ALA A 65 -10.06 5.60 -0.15
C ALA A 65 -11.57 5.72 0.15
N GLU A 66 -12.19 4.65 0.65
CA GLU A 66 -13.61 4.64 1.04
C GLU A 66 -13.87 5.53 2.26
N ASN A 67 -12.99 5.50 3.26
CA ASN A 67 -13.08 6.41 4.41
C ASN A 67 -12.86 7.87 3.96
N LEU A 68 -11.87 8.12 3.10
CA LEU A 68 -11.61 9.46 2.57
C LEU A 68 -12.80 9.97 1.75
N ALA A 69 -13.41 9.13 0.92
CA ALA A 69 -14.64 9.45 0.19
C ALA A 69 -15.77 9.81 1.17
N SER A 70 -15.94 9.02 2.24
CA SER A 70 -16.92 9.28 3.30
C SER A 70 -16.67 10.60 4.03
N TYR A 71 -15.41 11.04 4.15
CA TYR A 71 -15.04 12.36 4.69
C TYR A 71 -15.16 13.51 3.69
N GLY A 72 -15.59 13.25 2.45
CA GLY A 72 -15.88 14.28 1.45
C GLY A 72 -14.94 14.30 0.25
N ALA A 73 -13.98 13.38 0.14
CA ALA A 73 -13.14 13.23 -1.05
C ALA A 73 -13.90 12.49 -2.17
N GLY A 74 -14.96 13.11 -2.70
CA GLY A 74 -15.90 12.47 -3.64
C GLY A 74 -15.27 11.91 -4.93
N TYR A 75 -14.10 12.41 -5.34
CA TYR A 75 -13.34 11.84 -6.47
C TYR A 75 -12.82 10.42 -6.22
N LEU A 76 -12.83 9.95 -4.97
CA LEU A 76 -12.45 8.59 -4.57
C LEU A 76 -13.64 7.62 -4.51
N GLU A 77 -14.90 8.08 -4.68
CA GLU A 77 -16.09 7.20 -4.65
C GLU A 77 -16.07 6.11 -5.74
N ILE A 78 -15.28 6.30 -6.78
CA ILE A 78 -15.06 5.30 -7.84
C ILE A 78 -14.15 4.14 -7.41
N LEU A 79 -13.46 4.26 -6.28
CA LEU A 79 -12.53 3.27 -5.77
C LEU A 79 -13.24 2.38 -4.74
N ILE A 80 -12.97 1.08 -4.82
CA ILE A 80 -13.48 0.06 -3.90
C ILE A 80 -12.29 -0.60 -3.23
N GLU A 81 -12.35 -0.80 -1.92
CA GLU A 81 -11.31 -1.47 -1.16
C GLU A 81 -11.70 -2.91 -0.82
N SER A 82 -10.87 -3.87 -1.23
CA SER A 82 -11.11 -5.30 -0.96
C SER A 82 -9.92 -5.92 -0.23
N THR A 83 -10.16 -6.67 0.85
CA THR A 83 -9.11 -7.40 1.57
C THR A 83 -9.31 -8.91 1.43
N GLY A 84 -8.50 -9.56 0.59
CA GLY A 84 -8.54 -11.02 0.43
C GLY A 84 -9.80 -11.56 -0.26
N GLU A 85 -10.57 -10.70 -0.91
CA GLU A 85 -11.72 -11.13 -1.70
C GLU A 85 -11.28 -11.86 -2.96
N ARG A 86 -12.09 -12.83 -3.41
CA ARG A 86 -11.86 -13.48 -4.68
C ARG A 86 -12.08 -12.44 -5.77
N TRP A 87 -11.20 -12.42 -6.76
CA TRP A 87 -11.24 -11.53 -7.91
C TRP A 87 -12.40 -11.85 -8.88
N GLU A 88 -13.40 -12.62 -8.45
CA GLU A 88 -14.51 -13.14 -9.25
C GLU A 88 -15.39 -12.03 -9.84
N ASN A 89 -15.39 -10.85 -9.23
CA ASN A 89 -16.11 -9.67 -9.71
C ASN A 89 -15.18 -8.59 -10.31
N SER A 90 -13.87 -8.86 -10.45
CA SER A 90 -12.94 -7.89 -11.04
C SER A 90 -12.97 -7.93 -12.57
N VAL A 91 -12.85 -6.77 -13.22
CA VAL A 91 -12.69 -6.71 -14.68
C VAL A 91 -11.22 -6.91 -15.03
N PRO A 92 -10.85 -7.95 -15.81
CA PRO A 92 -9.45 -8.23 -16.10
C PRO A 92 -8.86 -7.19 -17.05
N VAL A 93 -7.75 -6.56 -16.64
CA VAL A 93 -7.02 -5.59 -17.47
C VAL A 93 -6.16 -6.28 -18.55
N THR A 94 -5.70 -7.51 -18.30
CA THR A 94 -4.94 -8.33 -19.25
C THR A 94 -5.46 -9.76 -19.25
N GLY A 95 -6.29 -10.16 -20.22
CA GLY A 95 -6.67 -11.56 -20.43
C GLY A 95 -7.22 -12.28 -19.18
N ARG A 96 -6.60 -13.40 -18.77
CA ARG A 96 -7.03 -14.17 -17.58
C ARG A 96 -6.89 -13.31 -16.31
N TYR A 97 -7.79 -13.52 -15.36
CA TYR A 97 -7.66 -12.96 -14.01
C TYR A 97 -6.21 -13.04 -13.54
N PRO A 98 -5.64 -11.96 -12.99
CA PRO A 98 -4.32 -12.03 -12.37
C PRO A 98 -4.41 -13.00 -11.18
N GLN A 99 -4.13 -14.27 -11.44
CA GLN A 99 -3.87 -15.24 -10.39
C GLN A 99 -2.47 -14.94 -9.87
N PRO A 100 -2.28 -14.84 -8.54
CA PRO A 100 -0.95 -14.84 -7.99
C PRO A 100 -0.24 -16.08 -8.49
N ASP A 101 0.89 -15.87 -9.16
CA ASP A 101 1.80 -16.89 -9.68
C ASP A 101 2.47 -17.71 -8.55
N PHE A 102 2.20 -17.34 -7.30
CA PHE A 102 2.53 -18.10 -6.11
C PHE A 102 1.51 -19.22 -5.84
N ARG A 103 1.81 -20.42 -6.36
CA ARG A 103 1.30 -21.67 -5.76
C ARG A 103 2.00 -21.90 -4.42
N GLY A 104 1.40 -21.36 -3.37
CA GLY A 104 1.82 -21.68 -2.01
C GLY A 104 0.95 -20.92 -1.05
N TRP A 105 -0.10 -21.58 -0.58
CA TRP A 105 -0.49 -21.73 0.83
C TRP A 105 -1.92 -22.28 0.90
N PHE A 106 -2.00 -23.60 1.12
CA PHE A 106 -2.87 -24.15 2.15
C PHE A 106 -1.98 -24.37 3.38
#